data_AF-R4TBP8-F1
#
_entry.id   AF-R4TBP8-F1
#
_cell.length_a   1.000
_cell.length_b   1.000
_cell.length_c   1.000
_cell.angle_alpha   90.00
_cell.angle_beta   90.00
_cell.angle_gamma   90.00
#
_symmetry.space_group_name_H-M   'P 1'
#
loop_
_entity.id
_entity.type
_entity.pdbx_description
1 polymer ?
#
loop_
_entity_poly.entity_id
_entity_poly.type
_entity_poly.pdbx_seq_one_letter_code
_entity_poly.pdbx_strand_id
1 'polypeptide(L)'
;MSQVRILPGAHLRPTATLCDTVVCSFTGLRGSGSPYNACYYTRRMPSANGPSELWRLSPPDEVATQEGRDLAAHLPKIIGELRHNPNSLKYAYDERESALIAAYDAGSVEQALLTASHEDLLADRQAPLVVEWLAEKSKYFDERVWHELRIAVGVAAGVLTGRQAVREIIGESQLHHWRRYEEGHTEDLSRVRLAQVAPKSHCDLWANLTMLVELRRLRHRDQPALHDTAVRSRLEQHLHEHPEAWTEAMPWLLASSKNSHGYLDSLLVATVAMGDSRFRKAVESAANHPHLAIRMPADGVLARAEGTAEVELSEHLLEIVAGVLDGDRRRIQAFPQPLAAPTHTWLSHGPLENLIKNHIDFSLVSFSEIVHLQGSAEEDVLTTRLLGCLEQEFSKIDTHMEITTPHAARIPEISLAQRPVRKSDERAIGADIGLVITIELPQRLRVSFGELIQVKKSKQLHGATGASESWRIDIKQLNDIIEHSPTSAYWLIQKSGSVLCLPAKLLHAITSAKTGAHSVTNAAKSITVRYTEIRHAAIGLSQYLRDLLIGMWVGSRSDLTLSTASGANDRIRPMHILDVAVRIQEGDDG
;
A
#
# COMPACT_ATOMS: atom_id res chain seq x y z
N MET A 1 66.95 -49.31 -9.96
CA MET A 1 66.03 -50.43 -10.30
C MET A 1 64.72 -49.79 -10.75
N SER A 2 64.58 -49.40 -12.02
CA SER A 2 64.10 -50.24 -13.16
C SER A 2 62.56 -50.39 -13.07
N GLN A 3 61.71 -50.01 -14.03
CA GLN A 3 61.84 -50.05 -15.50
C GLN A 3 60.94 -49.03 -16.22
N VAL A 4 61.58 -48.24 -17.07
CA VAL A 4 61.20 -47.87 -18.44
C VAL A 4 60.40 -48.96 -19.18
N ARG A 5 59.34 -48.56 -19.90
CA ARG A 5 58.99 -49.15 -21.21
C ARG A 5 58.62 -48.02 -22.19
N ILE A 6 59.43 -47.90 -23.22
CA ILE A 6 59.16 -47.19 -24.49
C ILE A 6 59.02 -48.27 -25.57
N LEU A 7 58.21 -47.98 -26.60
CA LEU A 7 58.41 -48.23 -28.05
C LEU A 7 57.06 -48.57 -28.74
N PRO A 8 56.93 -48.48 -30.08
CA PRO A 8 56.85 -47.26 -30.90
C PRO A 8 55.75 -47.39 -32.00
N GLY A 9 55.59 -46.42 -32.91
CA GLY A 9 54.95 -46.70 -34.20
C GLY A 9 54.23 -45.54 -34.86
N ALA A 10 54.95 -44.84 -35.74
CA ALA A 10 54.41 -43.85 -36.66
C ALA A 10 53.63 -44.52 -37.81
N HIS A 11 52.57 -43.87 -38.30
CA HIS A 11 52.28 -43.79 -39.74
C HIS A 11 51.55 -42.49 -40.07
N LEU A 12 52.07 -41.79 -41.07
CA LEU A 12 51.59 -40.54 -41.64
C LEU A 12 50.92 -40.81 -43.00
N ARG A 13 49.84 -40.04 -43.26
CA ARG A 13 49.17 -39.69 -44.55
C ARG A 13 48.20 -40.70 -45.19
N PRO A 14 47.30 -40.30 -46.13
CA PRO A 14 46.89 -38.94 -46.58
C PRO A 14 45.35 -38.70 -46.70
N THR A 15 45.02 -37.42 -46.95
CA THR A 15 43.83 -36.79 -47.57
C THR A 15 42.88 -37.65 -48.44
N ALA A 16 41.55 -37.45 -48.32
CA ALA A 16 40.70 -36.67 -49.25
C ALA A 16 39.20 -37.06 -49.25
N THR A 17 38.35 -36.04 -49.49
CA THR A 17 37.05 -36.00 -50.19
C THR A 17 35.78 -36.64 -49.63
N LEU A 18 34.75 -35.80 -49.42
CA LEU A 18 33.37 -35.85 -49.97
C LEU A 18 32.65 -34.57 -49.47
N CYS A 19 32.42 -33.56 -50.31
CA CYS A 19 31.23 -33.35 -51.13
C CYS A 19 29.92 -33.58 -50.37
N ASP A 20 29.20 -32.50 -50.07
CA ASP A 20 27.75 -32.48 -50.24
C ASP A 20 27.28 -31.09 -50.68
N THR A 21 26.65 -31.11 -51.84
CA THR A 21 25.95 -30.03 -52.53
C THR A 21 24.51 -30.07 -52.04
N VAL A 22 23.98 -28.97 -51.50
CA VAL A 22 22.52 -28.79 -51.39
C VAL A 22 22.10 -27.64 -52.28
N VAL A 23 21.33 -28.02 -53.29
CA VAL A 23 20.59 -27.19 -54.22
C VAL A 23 19.40 -26.57 -53.49
N CYS A 24 19.25 -25.25 -53.53
CA CYS A 24 17.98 -24.59 -53.23
C CYS A 24 17.53 -23.80 -54.46
N SER A 25 16.43 -24.27 -55.04
CA SER A 25 15.71 -23.69 -56.16
C SER A 25 15.01 -22.38 -55.79
N PHE A 26 15.19 -21.37 -56.62
CA PHE A 26 14.44 -20.11 -56.61
C PHE A 26 13.08 -20.29 -57.29
N THR A 27 12.00 -19.93 -56.61
CA THR A 27 10.76 -19.45 -57.25
C THR A 27 10.44 -18.09 -56.65
N GLY A 28 10.59 -17.05 -57.47
CA GLY A 28 10.30 -15.68 -57.09
C GLY A 28 8.82 -15.36 -57.16
N LEU A 29 8.40 -14.40 -56.34
CA LEU A 29 7.35 -13.44 -56.67
C LEU A 29 7.75 -12.07 -56.09
N ARG A 30 7.59 -11.05 -56.93
CA ARG A 30 7.99 -9.65 -56.75
C ARG A 30 7.06 -8.94 -55.76
N GLY A 31 7.59 -7.98 -55.00
CA GLY A 31 6.77 -6.99 -54.31
C GLY A 31 7.53 -6.08 -53.34
N SER A 32 8.22 -5.07 -53.88
CA SER A 32 8.50 -3.72 -53.33
C SER A 32 8.83 -3.52 -51.83
N GLY A 33 10.05 -3.05 -51.54
CA GLY A 33 10.27 -2.06 -50.46
C GLY A 33 11.54 -2.17 -49.61
N SER A 34 12.60 -1.46 -50.04
CA SER A 34 13.77 -0.95 -49.28
C SER A 34 14.82 -1.94 -48.69
N PRO A 35 16.14 -1.66 -48.83
CA PRO A 35 17.20 -2.54 -48.38
C PRO A 35 17.69 -2.19 -46.97
N TYR A 36 17.63 -3.16 -46.04
CA TYR A 36 18.56 -3.21 -44.91
C TYR A 36 19.36 -4.51 -45.05
N ASN A 37 20.64 -4.38 -45.38
CA ASN A 37 21.59 -5.48 -45.39
C ASN A 37 21.82 -5.94 -43.95
N ALA A 38 21.21 -7.06 -43.56
CA ALA A 38 21.58 -7.80 -42.35
C ALA A 38 22.77 -8.71 -42.68
N CYS A 39 23.97 -8.34 -42.24
CA CYS A 39 25.12 -9.24 -42.22
C CYS A 39 24.96 -10.22 -41.05
N TYR A 40 24.59 -11.47 -41.34
CA TYR A 40 24.62 -12.56 -40.37
C TYR A 40 26.04 -13.14 -40.30
N TYR A 41 26.74 -12.94 -39.18
CA TYR A 41 27.91 -13.75 -38.83
C TYR A 41 27.45 -14.95 -38.00
N THR A 42 27.45 -16.14 -38.60
CA THR A 42 27.37 -17.40 -37.86
C THR A 42 28.78 -17.80 -37.43
N ARG A 43 29.11 -17.65 -36.14
CA ARG A 43 30.38 -18.12 -35.59
C ARG A 43 30.21 -19.57 -35.10
N ARG A 44 30.88 -20.51 -35.78
CA ARG A 44 31.03 -21.92 -35.32
C ARG A 44 31.77 -21.93 -33.96
N MET A 45 31.23 -22.66 -32.98
CA MET A 45 31.95 -23.00 -31.75
C MET A 45 33.10 -23.98 -32.04
N PRO A 46 34.28 -23.84 -31.41
CA PRO A 46 35.29 -24.90 -31.38
C PRO A 46 35.01 -25.89 -30.24
N SER A 47 35.30 -27.16 -30.51
CA SER A 47 35.17 -28.30 -29.59
C SER A 47 36.16 -28.23 -28.42
N ALA A 48 35.71 -28.73 -27.28
CA ALA A 48 36.48 -28.98 -26.07
C ALA A 48 37.65 -29.97 -26.31
N ASN A 49 38.88 -29.54 -26.00
CA ASN A 49 39.96 -30.32 -25.33
C ASN A 49 41.34 -29.65 -25.55
N GLY A 50 41.86 -28.95 -24.54
CA GLY A 50 43.24 -28.43 -24.49
C GLY A 50 43.46 -27.52 -23.27
N PRO A 51 44.60 -27.60 -22.55
CA PRO A 51 44.72 -27.09 -21.19
C PRO A 51 44.98 -25.57 -21.12
N SER A 52 44.54 -25.01 -20.00
CA SER A 52 44.59 -23.62 -19.54
C SER A 52 45.93 -22.91 -19.77
N GLU A 53 45.92 -21.92 -20.67
CA GLU A 53 46.80 -20.76 -20.57
C GLU A 53 46.09 -19.66 -19.78
N LEU A 54 46.77 -19.20 -18.72
CA LEU A 54 46.46 -18.00 -17.97
C LEU A 54 46.43 -16.79 -18.92
N TRP A 55 45.24 -16.29 -19.23
CA TRP A 55 45.06 -15.04 -19.96
C TRP A 55 45.46 -13.87 -19.06
N ARG A 56 46.62 -13.28 -19.36
CA ARG A 56 46.93 -11.91 -18.94
C ARG A 56 45.96 -10.96 -19.64
N LEU A 57 45.36 -10.12 -18.82
CA LEU A 57 44.51 -8.99 -19.15
C LEU A 57 45.04 -8.19 -20.35
N SER A 58 44.23 -8.11 -21.40
CA SER A 58 44.11 -6.88 -22.17
C SER A 58 42.77 -6.24 -21.77
N PRO A 59 42.66 -4.91 -21.70
CA PRO A 59 41.34 -4.28 -21.84
C PRO A 59 40.73 -4.83 -23.15
N PRO A 60 39.40 -4.83 -23.34
CA PRO A 60 38.86 -5.20 -24.65
C PRO A 60 39.62 -4.41 -25.72
N ASP A 61 39.92 -5.04 -26.86
CA ASP A 61 40.71 -4.48 -27.97
C ASP A 61 40.25 -3.06 -28.42
N GLU A 62 39.14 -2.56 -27.89
CA GLU A 62 38.58 -1.22 -28.00
C GLU A 62 39.29 -0.11 -27.20
N VAL A 63 40.09 -0.36 -26.15
CA VAL A 63 40.97 0.71 -25.60
C VAL A 63 42.06 1.09 -26.63
N ALA A 64 42.24 0.28 -27.67
CA ALA A 64 43.09 0.63 -28.79
C ALA A 64 42.43 1.62 -29.77
N THR A 65 41.10 1.79 -29.79
CA THR A 65 40.42 2.79 -30.63
C THR A 65 40.45 4.18 -29.97
N GLN A 66 40.43 5.23 -30.79
CA GLN A 66 40.46 6.61 -30.27
C GLN A 66 39.23 6.92 -29.40
N GLU A 67 38.05 6.44 -29.83
CA GLU A 67 36.79 6.58 -29.09
C GLU A 67 36.83 5.90 -27.71
N GLY A 68 37.40 4.69 -27.61
CA GLY A 68 37.54 3.99 -26.33
C GLY A 68 38.49 4.70 -25.36
N ARG A 69 39.56 5.33 -25.87
CA ARG A 69 40.48 6.15 -25.05
C ARG A 69 39.84 7.46 -24.61
N ASP A 70 39.10 8.10 -25.51
CA ASP A 70 38.39 9.34 -25.20
C ASP A 70 37.32 9.09 -24.15
N LEU A 71 36.53 8.02 -24.26
CA LEU A 71 35.56 7.63 -23.23
C LEU A 71 36.25 7.31 -21.90
N ALA A 72 37.33 6.53 -21.92
CA ALA A 72 38.09 6.18 -20.71
C ALA A 72 38.60 7.42 -19.96
N ALA A 73 38.99 8.48 -20.68
CA ALA A 73 39.39 9.75 -20.08
C ALA A 73 38.22 10.50 -19.41
N HIS A 74 36.98 10.26 -19.84
CA HIS A 74 35.78 10.89 -19.28
C HIS A 74 35.08 10.06 -18.19
N LEU A 75 35.44 8.78 -18.01
CA LEU A 75 34.83 7.89 -17.00
C LEU A 75 34.80 8.48 -15.59
N PRO A 76 35.86 9.12 -15.05
CA PRO A 76 35.80 9.72 -13.72
C PRO A 76 34.71 10.80 -13.59
N LYS A 77 34.50 11.60 -14.66
CA LYS A 77 33.48 12.63 -14.70
C LYS A 77 32.08 12.02 -14.78
N ILE A 78 31.90 11.00 -15.63
CA ILE A 78 30.66 10.25 -15.78
C ILE A 78 30.25 9.59 -14.45
N ILE A 79 31.20 8.96 -13.75
CA ILE A 79 30.96 8.38 -12.41
C ILE A 79 30.59 9.46 -11.41
N GLY A 80 31.27 10.61 -11.45
CA GLY A 80 30.88 11.78 -10.66
C GLY A 80 29.44 12.19 -10.92
N GLU A 81 29.03 12.31 -12.18
CA GLU A 81 27.66 12.66 -12.57
C GLU A 81 26.64 11.61 -12.14
N LEU A 82 26.94 10.32 -12.29
CA LEU A 82 26.06 9.21 -11.88
C LEU A 82 25.77 9.21 -10.37
N ARG A 83 26.76 9.56 -9.55
CA ARG A 83 26.58 9.70 -8.09
C ARG A 83 25.62 10.84 -7.71
N HIS A 84 25.51 11.87 -8.56
CA HIS A 84 24.65 13.04 -8.31
C HIS A 84 23.29 12.94 -9.00
N ASN A 85 23.23 12.25 -10.15
CA ASN A 85 22.00 12.05 -10.93
C ASN A 85 21.90 10.60 -11.43
N PRO A 86 21.43 9.67 -10.59
CA PRO A 86 21.28 8.25 -10.93
C PRO A 86 20.41 7.96 -12.16
N ASN A 87 19.50 8.87 -12.49
CA ASN A 87 18.62 8.75 -13.65
C ASN A 87 19.37 8.95 -14.99
N SER A 88 20.60 9.47 -14.99
CA SER A 88 21.41 9.56 -16.21
C SER A 88 21.75 8.19 -16.78
N LEU A 89 21.80 7.15 -15.93
CA LEU A 89 22.05 5.76 -16.34
C LEU A 89 20.99 5.24 -17.34
N LYS A 90 19.79 5.82 -17.35
CA LYS A 90 18.68 5.43 -18.24
C LYS A 90 18.73 6.10 -19.62
N TYR A 91 19.29 7.30 -19.72
CA TYR A 91 19.10 8.16 -20.91
C TYR A 91 20.39 8.69 -21.52
N ALA A 92 21.53 8.58 -20.83
CA ALA A 92 22.76 9.27 -21.23
C ALA A 92 23.79 8.39 -21.91
N TYR A 93 23.69 7.06 -21.82
CA TYR A 93 24.75 6.15 -22.27
C TYR A 93 24.21 5.03 -23.15
N ASP A 94 24.95 4.73 -24.22
CA ASP A 94 24.64 3.60 -25.08
C ASP A 94 24.97 2.25 -24.42
N GLU A 95 24.74 1.15 -25.14
CA GLU A 95 24.93 -0.18 -24.58
C GLU A 95 26.39 -0.54 -24.26
N ARG A 96 27.35 0.02 -25.01
CA ARG A 96 28.79 -0.25 -24.84
C ARG A 96 29.40 0.64 -23.77
N GLU A 97 29.02 1.92 -23.75
CA GLU A 97 29.40 2.88 -22.72
C GLU A 97 28.96 2.38 -21.34
N SER A 98 27.74 1.85 -21.24
CA SER A 98 27.21 1.26 -20.00
C SER A 98 28.07 0.11 -19.46
N ALA A 99 28.57 -0.76 -20.36
CA ALA A 99 29.45 -1.87 -19.97
C ALA A 99 30.83 -1.39 -19.51
N LEU A 100 31.40 -0.38 -20.18
CA LEU A 100 32.68 0.22 -19.78
C LEU A 100 32.57 0.97 -18.44
N ILE A 101 31.46 1.68 -18.21
CA ILE A 101 31.16 2.33 -16.93
C ILE A 101 31.06 1.28 -15.81
N ALA A 102 30.33 0.18 -16.05
CA ALA A 102 30.19 -0.90 -15.08
C ALA A 102 31.52 -1.62 -14.81
N ALA A 103 32.35 -1.84 -15.83
CA ALA A 103 33.68 -2.42 -15.68
C ALA A 103 34.66 -1.50 -14.91
N TYR A 104 34.44 -0.18 -14.99
CA TYR A 104 35.26 0.82 -14.33
C TYR A 104 34.89 1.03 -12.86
N ASP A 105 33.60 1.19 -12.55
CA ASP A 105 33.11 1.39 -11.17
C ASP A 105 31.69 0.80 -11.01
N ALA A 106 31.63 -0.52 -10.88
CA ALA A 106 30.39 -1.27 -10.65
C ALA A 106 29.65 -0.81 -9.38
N GLY A 107 30.37 -0.39 -8.34
CA GLY A 107 29.76 0.10 -7.09
C GLY A 107 28.95 1.37 -7.30
N SER A 108 29.46 2.31 -8.08
CA SER A 108 28.69 3.51 -8.47
C SER A 108 27.48 3.19 -9.34
N VAL A 109 27.60 2.20 -10.24
CA VAL A 109 26.48 1.71 -11.06
C VAL A 109 25.41 1.07 -10.18
N GLU A 110 25.80 0.17 -9.27
CA GLU A 110 24.88 -0.48 -8.34
C GLU A 110 24.16 0.55 -7.46
N GLN A 111 24.88 1.55 -6.94
CA GLN A 111 24.29 2.63 -6.16
C GLN A 111 23.28 3.45 -7.00
N ALA A 112 23.59 3.72 -8.27
CA ALA A 112 22.69 4.42 -9.17
C ALA A 112 21.42 3.60 -9.44
N LEU A 113 21.59 2.30 -9.73
CA LEU A 113 20.47 1.37 -9.95
C LEU A 113 19.59 1.24 -8.72
N LEU A 114 20.17 1.12 -7.53
CA LEU A 114 19.44 1.08 -6.27
C LEU A 114 18.64 2.37 -6.08
N THR A 115 19.29 3.53 -6.23
CA THR A 115 18.65 4.83 -6.05
C THR A 115 17.48 5.02 -7.01
N ALA A 116 17.65 4.67 -8.27
CA ALA A 116 16.60 4.80 -9.29
C ALA A 116 15.49 3.74 -9.15
N SER A 117 15.78 2.60 -8.53
CA SER A 117 14.82 1.48 -8.43
C SER A 117 14.11 1.37 -7.09
N HIS A 118 14.58 2.02 -6.01
CA HIS A 118 14.09 1.75 -4.66
C HIS A 118 12.59 2.03 -4.45
N GLU A 119 11.98 2.92 -5.22
CA GLU A 119 10.54 3.19 -5.16
C GLU A 119 9.73 2.04 -5.75
N ASP A 120 10.19 1.51 -6.89
CA ASP A 120 9.44 0.57 -7.70
C ASP A 120 9.96 -0.86 -7.65
N LEU A 121 11.00 -1.15 -6.85
CA LEU A 121 11.73 -2.42 -6.88
C LEU A 121 10.83 -3.65 -6.75
N LEU A 122 9.86 -3.57 -5.83
CA LEU A 122 8.87 -4.60 -5.58
C LEU A 122 7.46 -4.09 -5.96
N ALA A 123 7.35 -3.08 -6.82
CA ALA A 123 6.08 -2.47 -7.24
C ALA A 123 5.57 -3.01 -8.59
N ASP A 124 4.26 -3.27 -8.67
CA ASP A 124 3.59 -3.92 -9.82
C ASP A 124 3.53 -3.04 -11.09
N ARG A 125 3.63 -1.71 -10.95
CA ARG A 125 3.23 -0.79 -12.03
C ARG A 125 4.25 -0.62 -13.15
N GLN A 126 5.55 -0.79 -12.88
CA GLN A 126 6.63 -0.64 -13.86
C GLN A 126 7.75 -1.65 -13.56
N ALA A 127 8.56 -1.95 -14.57
CA ALA A 127 9.81 -2.67 -14.35
C ALA A 127 10.72 -1.78 -13.49
N PRO A 128 11.30 -2.29 -12.40
CA PRO A 128 12.37 -1.58 -11.73
C PRO A 128 13.50 -1.27 -12.72
N LEU A 129 14.13 -0.09 -12.62
CA LEU A 129 15.21 0.28 -13.55
C LEU A 129 16.35 -0.75 -13.55
N VAL A 130 16.64 -1.37 -12.42
CA VAL A 130 17.62 -2.48 -12.32
C VAL A 130 17.28 -3.66 -13.23
N VAL A 131 15.98 -3.97 -13.40
CA VAL A 131 15.55 -5.03 -14.31
C VAL A 131 15.69 -4.58 -15.76
N GLU A 132 15.20 -3.38 -16.11
CA GLU A 132 15.29 -2.85 -17.49
C GLU A 132 16.75 -2.74 -17.95
N TRP A 133 17.57 -2.10 -17.13
CA TRP A 133 18.95 -1.80 -17.47
C TRP A 133 19.78 -3.07 -17.57
N LEU A 134 19.67 -4.01 -16.62
CA LEU A 134 20.41 -5.27 -16.72
C LEU A 134 19.92 -6.13 -17.89
N ALA A 135 18.61 -6.17 -18.16
CA ALA A 135 18.07 -6.89 -19.31
C ALA A 135 18.66 -6.37 -20.63
N GLU A 136 18.64 -5.04 -20.83
CA GLU A 136 19.12 -4.38 -22.04
C GLU A 136 20.65 -4.50 -22.18
N LYS A 137 21.39 -4.19 -21.12
CA LYS A 137 22.85 -4.04 -21.17
C LYS A 137 23.63 -5.34 -20.94
N SER A 138 22.98 -6.39 -20.45
CA SER A 138 23.58 -7.72 -20.20
C SER A 138 24.41 -8.30 -21.35
N LYS A 139 24.08 -7.93 -22.60
CA LYS A 139 24.74 -8.42 -23.80
C LYS A 139 26.23 -8.08 -23.87
N TYR A 140 26.65 -7.05 -23.16
CA TYR A 140 27.99 -6.48 -23.24
C TYR A 140 28.84 -6.70 -21.99
N PHE A 141 28.30 -7.40 -20.98
CA PHE A 141 29.03 -7.67 -19.74
C PHE A 141 29.86 -8.94 -19.85
N ASP A 142 31.12 -8.83 -19.43
CA ASP A 142 32.00 -9.97 -19.20
C ASP A 142 31.79 -10.57 -17.81
N GLU A 143 32.48 -11.68 -17.51
CA GLU A 143 32.38 -12.37 -16.23
C GLU A 143 32.75 -11.47 -15.03
N ARG A 144 33.67 -10.50 -15.23
CA ARG A 144 34.09 -9.59 -14.17
C ARG A 144 32.96 -8.63 -13.83
N VAL A 145 32.34 -7.99 -14.83
CA VAL A 145 31.19 -7.09 -14.61
C VAL A 145 30.03 -7.85 -13.95
N TRP A 146 29.77 -9.10 -14.36
CA TRP A 146 28.77 -9.94 -13.71
C TRP A 146 29.10 -10.23 -12.25
N HIS A 147 30.36 -10.50 -11.94
CA HIS A 147 30.80 -10.75 -10.57
C HIS A 147 30.66 -9.52 -9.68
N GLU A 148 31.03 -8.34 -10.18
CA GLU A 148 30.96 -7.08 -9.44
C GLU A 148 29.51 -6.61 -9.24
N LEU A 149 28.62 -6.85 -10.21
CA LEU A 149 27.19 -6.51 -10.11
C LEU A 149 26.32 -7.65 -9.52
N ARG A 150 26.93 -8.68 -8.92
CA ARG A 150 26.24 -9.93 -8.55
C ARG A 150 24.98 -9.74 -7.70
N ILE A 151 24.95 -8.72 -6.84
CA ILE A 151 23.80 -8.41 -5.98
C ILE A 151 22.67 -7.81 -6.83
N ALA A 152 22.94 -6.75 -7.59
CA ALA A 152 21.96 -6.15 -8.50
C ALA A 152 21.38 -7.17 -9.50
N VAL A 153 22.21 -8.10 -9.97
CA VAL A 153 21.82 -9.19 -10.86
C VAL A 153 20.91 -10.20 -10.16
N GLY A 154 21.25 -10.58 -8.93
CA GLY A 154 20.39 -11.41 -8.09
C GLY A 154 19.05 -10.73 -7.77
N VAL A 155 19.04 -9.43 -7.52
CA VAL A 155 17.83 -8.62 -7.34
C VAL A 155 16.95 -8.68 -8.58
N ALA A 156 17.50 -8.36 -9.76
CA ALA A 156 16.72 -8.36 -11.00
C ALA A 156 16.18 -9.76 -11.36
N ALA A 157 17.03 -10.78 -11.28
CA ALA A 157 16.63 -12.16 -11.54
C ALA A 157 15.56 -12.64 -10.54
N GLY A 158 15.72 -12.32 -9.27
CA GLY A 158 14.76 -12.67 -8.23
C GLY A 158 13.42 -11.96 -8.40
N VAL A 159 13.40 -10.67 -8.73
CA VAL A 159 12.15 -9.93 -9.02
C VAL A 159 11.39 -10.56 -10.19
N LEU A 160 12.07 -10.89 -11.28
CA LEU A 160 11.45 -11.58 -12.43
C LEU A 160 10.92 -12.96 -12.04
N THR A 161 11.72 -13.73 -11.30
CA THR A 161 11.36 -15.09 -10.85
C THR A 161 10.17 -15.09 -9.89
N GLY A 162 10.17 -14.19 -8.91
CA GLY A 162 9.09 -14.05 -7.93
C GLY A 162 7.78 -13.61 -8.58
N ARG A 163 7.81 -12.66 -9.53
CA ARG A 163 6.63 -12.25 -10.30
C ARG A 163 6.09 -13.40 -11.14
N GLN A 164 6.95 -14.18 -11.79
CA GLN A 164 6.54 -15.37 -12.53
C GLN A 164 5.87 -16.41 -11.61
N ALA A 165 6.45 -16.67 -10.44
CA ALA A 165 5.84 -17.57 -9.46
C ALA A 165 4.46 -17.07 -8.99
N VAL A 166 4.27 -15.75 -8.83
CA VAL A 166 2.96 -15.17 -8.53
C VAL A 166 2.00 -15.41 -9.70
N ARG A 167 2.40 -15.13 -10.96
CA ARG A 167 1.59 -15.42 -12.16
C ARG A 167 1.12 -16.87 -12.19
N GLU A 168 1.99 -17.81 -11.86
CA GLU A 168 1.66 -19.25 -11.81
C GLU A 168 0.67 -19.59 -10.69
N ILE A 169 0.75 -18.91 -9.54
CA ILE A 169 -0.15 -19.12 -8.40
C ILE A 169 -1.55 -18.54 -8.67
N ILE A 170 -1.65 -17.34 -9.25
CA ILE A 170 -2.92 -16.62 -9.38
C ILE A 170 -3.56 -16.66 -10.79
N GLY A 171 -2.82 -17.14 -11.79
CA GLY A 171 -3.23 -17.19 -13.19
C GLY A 171 -2.96 -15.90 -13.97
N GLU A 172 -2.63 -16.03 -15.26
CA GLU A 172 -2.21 -14.92 -16.15
C GLU A 172 -3.27 -13.84 -16.34
N SER A 173 -4.56 -14.17 -16.23
CA SER A 173 -5.68 -13.24 -16.47
C SER A 173 -5.93 -12.24 -15.35
N GLN A 174 -5.24 -12.35 -14.21
CA GLN A 174 -5.54 -11.58 -12.99
C GLN A 174 -4.51 -10.50 -12.64
N LEU A 175 -3.38 -10.41 -13.36
CA LEU A 175 -2.40 -9.34 -13.18
C LEU A 175 -2.65 -8.25 -14.22
N HIS A 176 -2.66 -6.98 -13.79
CA HIS A 176 -2.65 -5.88 -14.74
C HIS A 176 -1.35 -5.95 -15.54
N HIS A 177 -1.49 -6.21 -16.84
CA HIS A 177 -0.42 -6.36 -17.80
C HIS A 177 0.66 -5.29 -17.64
N TRP A 178 1.91 -5.72 -17.76
CA TRP A 178 3.04 -4.84 -18.06
C TRP A 178 2.72 -4.09 -19.36
N ARG A 179 2.09 -2.91 -19.27
CA ARG A 179 1.64 -2.16 -20.45
C ARG A 179 2.75 -1.67 -21.39
N ARG A 180 4.01 -2.01 -21.14
CA ARG A 180 5.17 -1.53 -21.92
C ARG A 180 6.10 -2.60 -22.50
N TYR A 181 5.97 -3.87 -22.14
CA TYR A 181 6.88 -4.93 -22.61
C TYR A 181 6.22 -6.07 -23.41
N GLU A 182 4.89 -6.01 -23.64
CA GLU A 182 4.19 -7.00 -24.49
C GLU A 182 4.54 -6.90 -25.99
N GLU A 183 5.36 -5.95 -26.42
CA GLU A 183 5.95 -5.98 -27.78
C GLU A 183 7.31 -6.71 -27.78
N GLY A 184 7.26 -8.04 -27.58
CA GLY A 184 8.17 -8.99 -28.23
C GLY A 184 9.45 -9.43 -27.49
N HIS A 185 9.52 -10.73 -27.16
CA HIS A 185 10.73 -11.60 -27.10
C HIS A 185 11.88 -11.24 -26.14
N THR A 186 11.89 -10.05 -25.55
CA THR A 186 13.01 -9.52 -24.77
C THR A 186 12.95 -9.90 -23.28
N GLU A 187 11.77 -10.03 -22.69
CA GLU A 187 11.61 -10.43 -21.27
C GLU A 187 12.05 -11.89 -21.05
N ASP A 188 11.69 -12.82 -21.95
CA ASP A 188 12.07 -14.23 -21.85
C ASP A 188 13.58 -14.45 -22.00
N LEU A 189 14.21 -13.80 -22.99
CA LEU A 189 15.65 -13.91 -23.21
C LEU A 189 16.46 -13.27 -22.07
N SER A 190 15.98 -12.13 -21.55
CA SER A 190 16.63 -11.44 -20.43
C SER A 190 16.47 -12.21 -19.12
N ARG A 191 15.30 -12.82 -18.88
CA ARG A 191 15.06 -13.71 -17.74
C ARG A 191 15.97 -14.92 -17.77
N VAL A 192 16.06 -15.62 -18.91
CA VAL A 192 16.93 -16.79 -19.08
C VAL A 192 18.38 -16.41 -18.82
N ARG A 193 18.85 -15.28 -19.37
CA ARG A 193 20.23 -14.85 -19.19
C ARG A 193 20.53 -14.44 -17.75
N LEU A 194 19.71 -13.59 -17.14
CA LEU A 194 19.90 -13.14 -15.76
C LEU A 194 19.84 -14.32 -14.77
N ALA A 195 18.92 -15.27 -14.97
CA ALA A 195 18.83 -16.46 -14.13
C ALA A 195 20.06 -17.39 -14.26
N GLN A 196 20.76 -17.38 -15.39
CA GLN A 196 21.98 -18.18 -15.58
C GLN A 196 23.20 -17.60 -14.86
N VAL A 197 23.27 -16.27 -14.73
CA VAL A 197 24.43 -15.57 -14.13
C VAL A 197 24.20 -15.13 -12.69
N ALA A 198 22.94 -15.01 -12.25
CA ALA A 198 22.62 -14.59 -10.90
C ALA A 198 23.07 -15.62 -9.86
N PRO A 199 23.72 -15.20 -8.77
CA PRO A 199 23.95 -16.08 -7.63
C PRO A 199 22.60 -16.58 -7.10
N LYS A 200 22.48 -17.91 -6.97
CA LYS A 200 21.22 -18.57 -6.60
C LYS A 200 20.64 -18.03 -5.29
N SER A 201 21.48 -17.84 -4.26
CA SER A 201 21.05 -17.31 -2.96
C SER A 201 20.47 -15.90 -3.06
N HIS A 202 21.06 -15.01 -3.86
CA HIS A 202 20.49 -13.68 -4.08
C HIS A 202 19.18 -13.76 -4.88
N CYS A 203 19.12 -14.58 -5.93
CA CYS A 203 17.90 -14.78 -6.71
C CYS A 203 16.74 -15.31 -5.85
N ASP A 204 16.99 -16.34 -5.04
CA ASP A 204 15.98 -16.99 -4.19
C ASP A 204 15.47 -16.03 -3.09
N LEU A 205 16.36 -15.23 -2.48
CA LEU A 205 15.97 -14.17 -1.53
C LEU A 205 14.98 -13.18 -2.18
N TRP A 206 15.35 -12.61 -3.32
CA TRP A 206 14.56 -11.58 -3.99
C TRP A 206 13.29 -12.11 -4.64
N ALA A 207 13.29 -13.37 -5.09
CA ALA A 207 12.09 -14.06 -5.55
C ALA A 207 11.06 -14.20 -4.41
N ASN A 208 11.49 -14.69 -3.24
CA ASN A 208 10.60 -14.84 -2.10
C ASN A 208 10.10 -13.47 -1.57
N LEU A 209 10.95 -12.44 -1.52
CA LEU A 209 10.51 -11.08 -1.15
C LEU A 209 9.49 -10.50 -2.11
N THR A 210 9.70 -10.71 -3.41
CA THR A 210 8.77 -10.27 -4.45
C THR A 210 7.43 -10.99 -4.33
N MET A 211 7.44 -12.31 -4.15
CA MET A 211 6.22 -13.09 -3.89
C MET A 211 5.49 -12.58 -2.64
N LEU A 212 6.22 -12.30 -1.56
CA LEU A 212 5.64 -11.80 -0.31
C LEU A 212 4.90 -10.47 -0.54
N VAL A 213 5.52 -9.53 -1.24
CA VAL A 213 4.93 -8.21 -1.52
C VAL A 213 3.72 -8.32 -2.45
N GLU A 214 3.84 -9.06 -3.55
CA GLU A 214 2.77 -9.13 -4.55
C GLU A 214 1.57 -9.96 -4.07
N LEU A 215 1.78 -11.11 -3.42
CA LEU A 215 0.68 -11.90 -2.85
C LEU A 215 -0.07 -11.12 -1.77
N ARG A 216 0.62 -10.22 -1.03
CA ARG A 216 -0.01 -9.32 -0.07
C ARG A 216 -0.85 -8.24 -0.73
N ARG A 217 -0.43 -7.68 -1.86
CA ARG A 217 -1.25 -6.70 -2.59
C ARG A 217 -2.53 -7.30 -3.14
N LEU A 218 -2.48 -8.57 -3.55
CA LEU A 218 -3.61 -9.30 -4.10
C LEU A 218 -4.63 -9.75 -3.02
N ARG A 219 -4.47 -9.33 -1.75
CA ARG A 219 -5.28 -9.73 -0.57
C ARG A 219 -6.76 -9.34 -0.56
N HIS A 220 -7.28 -8.71 -1.60
CA HIS A 220 -8.71 -8.43 -1.73
C HIS A 220 -9.58 -9.70 -1.98
N ARG A 221 -8.99 -10.90 -2.07
CA ARG A 221 -9.70 -12.18 -2.29
C ARG A 221 -9.28 -13.23 -1.26
N ASP A 222 -10.15 -14.16 -0.88
CA ASP A 222 -10.08 -14.96 0.36
C ASP A 222 -9.07 -16.14 0.41
N GLN A 223 -8.07 -16.18 -0.49
CA GLN A 223 -7.12 -17.31 -0.60
C GLN A 223 -5.61 -17.09 -0.28
N PRO A 224 -5.06 -15.89 -0.03
CA PRO A 224 -3.60 -15.68 0.06
C PRO A 224 -2.94 -16.02 1.41
N ALA A 225 -3.69 -16.49 2.42
CA ALA A 225 -3.12 -16.73 3.76
C ALA A 225 -2.09 -17.87 3.82
N LEU A 226 -2.31 -18.96 3.05
CA LEU A 226 -1.38 -20.10 3.01
C LEU A 226 -0.11 -19.79 2.22
N HIS A 227 -0.24 -19.14 1.05
CA HIS A 227 0.91 -18.76 0.24
C HIS A 227 1.81 -17.73 0.95
N ASP A 228 1.22 -16.73 1.62
CA ASP A 228 1.97 -15.77 2.42
C ASP A 228 2.74 -16.46 3.56
N THR A 229 2.13 -17.43 4.24
CA THR A 229 2.78 -18.20 5.31
C THR A 229 3.93 -19.05 4.76
N ALA A 230 3.74 -19.72 3.62
CA ALA A 230 4.79 -20.51 2.97
C ALA A 230 5.98 -19.65 2.54
N VAL A 231 5.72 -18.46 1.98
CA VAL A 231 6.79 -17.53 1.56
C VAL A 231 7.55 -16.97 2.76
N ARG A 232 6.87 -16.62 3.86
CA ARG A 232 7.54 -16.20 5.11
C ARG A 232 8.47 -17.28 5.64
N SER A 233 7.98 -18.52 5.72
CA SER A 233 8.78 -19.67 6.18
C SER A 233 10.01 -19.89 5.29
N ARG A 234 9.88 -19.74 3.96
CA ARG A 234 11.03 -19.79 3.04
C ARG A 234 12.03 -18.66 3.27
N LEU A 235 11.57 -17.44 3.55
CA LEU A 235 12.46 -16.31 3.86
C LEU A 235 13.23 -16.53 5.17
N GLU A 236 12.56 -17.04 6.20
CA GLU A 236 13.19 -17.39 7.48
C GLU A 236 14.21 -18.53 7.31
N GLN A 237 13.85 -19.57 6.56
CA GLN A 237 14.76 -20.67 6.22
C GLN A 237 15.97 -20.14 5.43
N HIS A 238 15.74 -19.31 4.42
CA HIS A 238 16.81 -18.72 3.61
C HIS A 238 17.72 -17.80 4.44
N LEU A 239 17.18 -17.06 5.40
CA LEU A 239 17.96 -16.26 6.34
C LEU A 239 18.94 -17.14 7.14
N HIS A 240 18.49 -18.32 7.55
CA HIS A 240 19.32 -19.26 8.29
C HIS A 240 20.36 -19.98 7.41
N GLU A 241 19.97 -20.38 6.20
CA GLU A 241 20.83 -21.13 5.27
C GLU A 241 21.87 -20.26 4.55
N HIS A 242 21.52 -19.00 4.27
CA HIS A 242 22.33 -18.06 3.47
C HIS A 242 22.45 -16.67 4.11
N PRO A 243 22.95 -16.56 5.36
CA PRO A 243 23.07 -15.27 6.04
C PRO A 243 23.97 -14.28 5.29
N GLU A 244 24.98 -14.77 4.57
CA GLU A 244 25.87 -13.95 3.74
C GLU A 244 25.12 -13.17 2.66
N ALA A 245 24.16 -13.80 1.97
CA ALA A 245 23.37 -13.15 0.93
C ALA A 245 22.56 -11.97 1.48
N TRP A 246 22.02 -12.12 2.69
CA TRP A 246 21.29 -11.06 3.39
C TRP A 246 22.20 -9.90 3.80
N THR A 247 23.38 -10.21 4.35
CA THR A 247 24.34 -9.16 4.77
C THR A 247 24.91 -8.39 3.58
N GLU A 248 25.19 -9.06 2.46
CA GLU A 248 25.65 -8.42 1.23
C GLU A 248 24.54 -7.55 0.61
N ALA A 249 23.30 -8.06 0.56
CA ALA A 249 22.16 -7.34 -0.01
C ALA A 249 21.55 -6.29 0.93
N MET A 250 22.14 -6.03 2.10
CA MET A 250 21.58 -5.15 3.14
C MET A 250 21.12 -3.78 2.62
N PRO A 251 21.89 -3.05 1.78
CA PRO A 251 21.43 -1.79 1.22
C PRO A 251 20.13 -1.92 0.42
N TRP A 252 20.01 -2.97 -0.40
CA TRP A 252 18.80 -3.24 -1.19
C TRP A 252 17.63 -3.65 -0.30
N LEU A 253 17.86 -4.48 0.72
CA LEU A 253 16.83 -4.90 1.68
C LEU A 253 16.24 -3.70 2.42
N LEU A 254 17.10 -2.83 2.96
CA LEU A 254 16.69 -1.62 3.66
C LEU A 254 15.98 -0.63 2.73
N ALA A 255 16.43 -0.49 1.48
CA ALA A 255 15.74 0.32 0.48
C ALA A 255 14.33 -0.21 0.14
N SER A 256 14.12 -1.53 0.31
CA SER A 256 12.87 -2.23 0.00
C SER A 256 11.93 -2.37 1.20
N SER A 257 12.39 -2.04 2.41
CA SER A 257 11.63 -2.06 3.67
C SER A 257 10.20 -1.52 3.53
N LYS A 258 10.07 -0.32 2.93
CA LYS A 258 8.80 0.39 2.72
C LYS A 258 7.76 -0.42 1.95
N ASN A 259 8.19 -1.34 1.09
CA ASN A 259 7.30 -2.17 0.27
C ASN A 259 6.89 -3.47 0.97
N SER A 260 7.58 -3.86 2.04
CA SER A 260 7.42 -5.14 2.75
C SER A 260 6.31 -5.15 3.83
N HIS A 261 5.62 -4.03 4.02
CA HIS A 261 4.58 -3.86 5.05
C HIS A 261 5.11 -4.22 6.46
N GLY A 262 6.33 -3.78 6.79
CA GLY A 262 6.95 -3.95 8.10
C GLY A 262 7.49 -5.35 8.42
N TYR A 263 7.27 -6.37 7.58
CA TYR A 263 7.78 -7.73 7.84
C TYR A 263 9.30 -7.79 7.74
N LEU A 264 9.89 -7.19 6.69
CA LEU A 264 11.33 -7.18 6.50
C LEU A 264 12.02 -6.43 7.65
N ASP A 265 11.47 -5.27 8.02
CA ASP A 265 11.96 -4.43 9.12
C ASP A 265 11.99 -5.22 10.43
N SER A 266 10.93 -5.96 10.69
CA SER A 266 10.79 -6.81 11.88
C SER A 266 11.84 -7.91 11.94
N LEU A 267 12.06 -8.58 10.80
CA LEU A 267 13.05 -9.66 10.69
C LEU A 267 14.48 -9.12 10.85
N LEU A 268 14.79 -7.95 10.27
CA LEU A 268 16.09 -7.31 10.41
C LEU A 268 16.34 -6.85 11.85
N VAL A 269 15.37 -6.19 12.50
CA VAL A 269 15.46 -5.81 13.91
C VAL A 269 15.68 -7.04 14.80
N ALA A 270 14.87 -8.09 14.62
CA ALA A 270 15.00 -9.33 15.37
C ALA A 270 16.41 -9.93 15.23
N THR A 271 16.95 -9.98 14.01
CA THR A 271 18.27 -10.59 13.74
C THR A 271 19.41 -9.78 14.37
N VAL A 272 19.34 -8.44 14.34
CA VAL A 272 20.33 -7.56 14.99
C VAL A 272 20.22 -7.61 16.52
N ALA A 273 19.00 -7.72 17.04
CA ALA A 273 18.72 -7.76 18.47
C ALA A 273 19.10 -9.13 19.09
N MET A 274 18.94 -10.24 18.33
CA MET A 274 19.46 -11.57 18.70
C MET A 274 20.99 -11.68 18.68
N GLY A 275 21.71 -10.60 18.35
CA GLY A 275 23.16 -10.52 18.50
C GLY A 275 23.98 -11.13 17.36
N ASP A 276 23.43 -11.35 16.15
CA ASP A 276 24.26 -11.72 15.01
C ASP A 276 25.15 -10.53 14.61
N SER A 277 26.44 -10.63 14.99
CA SER A 277 27.44 -9.59 14.75
C SER A 277 27.64 -9.24 13.28
N ARG A 278 27.36 -10.15 12.35
CA ARG A 278 27.48 -9.89 10.90
C ARG A 278 26.36 -8.99 10.43
N PHE A 279 25.13 -9.28 10.86
CA PHE A 279 23.97 -8.44 10.56
C PHE A 279 24.10 -7.05 11.17
N ARG A 280 24.52 -6.98 12.45
CA ARG A 280 24.76 -5.69 13.10
C ARG A 280 25.76 -4.84 12.32
N LYS A 281 26.92 -5.40 11.95
CA LYS A 281 27.93 -4.69 11.14
C LYS A 281 27.40 -4.26 9.77
N ALA A 282 26.61 -5.10 9.11
CA ALA A 282 26.02 -4.76 7.82
C ALA A 282 25.04 -3.57 7.94
N VAL A 283 24.22 -3.55 8.99
CA VAL A 283 23.30 -2.43 9.28
C VAL A 283 24.06 -1.17 9.70
N GLU A 284 25.09 -1.27 10.55
CA GLU A 284 25.97 -0.14 10.90
C GLU A 284 26.67 0.45 9.67
N SER A 285 27.13 -0.40 8.74
CA SER A 285 27.67 0.05 7.47
C SER A 285 26.61 0.77 6.62
N ALA A 286 25.37 0.28 6.62
CA ALA A 286 24.24 0.88 5.90
C ALA A 286 23.76 2.21 6.54
N ALA A 287 23.92 2.40 7.84
CA ALA A 287 23.65 3.67 8.52
C ALA A 287 24.59 4.79 8.04
N ASN A 288 25.78 4.44 7.55
CA ASN A 288 26.70 5.38 6.93
C ASN A 288 26.50 5.55 5.41
N HIS A 289 25.45 4.94 4.84
CA HIS A 289 25.22 4.98 3.40
C HIS A 289 24.84 6.41 2.92
N PRO A 290 25.33 6.87 1.75
CA PRO A 290 25.04 8.21 1.24
C PRO A 290 23.55 8.46 0.92
N HIS A 291 22.79 7.39 0.65
CA HIS A 291 21.38 7.49 0.27
C HIS A 291 20.42 7.39 1.48
N LEU A 292 19.54 8.39 1.62
CA LEU A 292 18.59 8.49 2.74
C LEU A 292 17.64 7.29 2.87
N ALA A 293 17.18 6.72 1.75
CA ALA A 293 16.28 5.56 1.77
C ALA A 293 16.94 4.27 2.31
N ILE A 294 18.26 4.28 2.53
CA ILE A 294 18.99 3.17 3.18
C ILE A 294 19.36 3.56 4.60
N ARG A 295 19.93 4.76 4.76
CA ARG A 295 20.38 5.28 6.06
C ARG A 295 19.23 5.36 7.08
N MET A 296 18.10 5.95 6.70
CA MET A 296 16.97 6.15 7.61
C MET A 296 16.40 4.81 8.13
N PRO A 297 16.14 3.79 7.27
CA PRO A 297 15.79 2.46 7.76
C PRO A 297 16.89 1.80 8.60
N ALA A 298 18.17 1.94 8.24
CA ALA A 298 19.28 1.38 9.02
C ALA A 298 19.33 1.96 10.44
N ASP A 299 19.26 3.29 10.57
CA ASP A 299 19.20 3.99 11.85
C ASP A 299 17.98 3.53 12.67
N GLY A 300 16.85 3.32 12.01
CA GLY A 300 15.63 2.77 12.63
C GLY A 300 15.81 1.34 13.13
N VAL A 301 16.51 0.48 12.39
CA VAL A 301 16.80 -0.91 12.80
C VAL A 301 17.74 -0.93 14.01
N LEU A 302 18.81 -0.13 13.99
CA LEU A 302 19.77 -0.03 15.11
C LEU A 302 19.09 0.54 16.36
N ALA A 303 18.37 1.65 16.25
CA ALA A 303 17.70 2.27 17.38
C ALA A 303 16.68 1.33 18.06
N ARG A 304 15.99 0.49 17.26
CA ARG A 304 15.07 -0.53 17.80
C ARG A 304 15.80 -1.71 18.43
N ALA A 305 16.90 -2.16 17.84
CA ALA A 305 17.67 -3.29 18.35
C ALA A 305 18.59 -2.95 19.55
N GLU A 306 19.00 -1.69 19.72
CA GLU A 306 19.82 -1.22 20.85
C GLU A 306 19.01 -0.96 22.12
N GLY A 307 17.71 -0.70 21.99
CA GLY A 307 16.79 -0.49 23.11
C GLY A 307 16.36 -1.76 23.85
N THR A 308 16.83 -2.95 23.43
CA THR A 308 16.42 -4.24 24.01
C THR A 308 17.53 -4.85 24.87
N ALA A 309 17.32 -4.94 26.19
CA ALA A 309 18.07 -5.89 27.01
C ALA A 309 17.68 -7.35 26.65
N GLU A 310 18.54 -8.35 26.90
CA GLU A 310 18.25 -9.78 26.61
C GLU A 310 16.92 -10.27 27.22
N VAL A 311 16.51 -9.72 28.37
CA VAL A 311 15.25 -10.05 29.06
C VAL A 311 14.04 -9.33 28.42
N GLU A 312 14.26 -8.20 27.76
CA GLU A 312 13.24 -7.41 27.04
C GLU A 312 13.12 -7.80 25.56
N LEU A 313 14.06 -8.61 25.03
CA LEU A 313 14.02 -9.07 23.64
C LEU A 313 12.76 -9.89 23.36
N SER A 314 12.33 -10.75 24.28
CA SER A 314 11.08 -11.50 24.13
C SER A 314 9.84 -10.60 24.13
N GLU A 315 9.82 -9.55 24.96
CA GLU A 315 8.71 -8.59 25.03
C GLU A 315 8.70 -7.67 23.79
N HIS A 316 9.86 -7.23 23.33
CA HIS A 316 9.99 -6.41 22.13
C HIS A 316 9.74 -7.21 20.84
N LEU A 317 10.16 -8.47 20.78
CA LEU A 317 9.76 -9.38 19.70
C LEU A 317 8.26 -9.65 19.75
N LEU A 318 7.65 -9.75 20.95
CA LEU A 318 6.20 -9.80 21.11
C LEU A 318 5.52 -8.52 20.65
N GLU A 319 6.10 -7.33 20.86
CA GLU A 319 5.57 -6.04 20.38
C GLU A 319 5.73 -5.87 18.86
N ILE A 320 6.84 -6.31 18.29
CA ILE A 320 7.08 -6.34 16.84
C ILE A 320 6.13 -7.34 16.18
N VAL A 321 6.01 -8.54 16.75
CA VAL A 321 5.05 -9.57 16.31
C VAL A 321 3.63 -9.05 16.50
N ALA A 322 3.30 -8.39 17.61
CA ALA A 322 2.02 -7.74 17.83
C ALA A 322 1.77 -6.66 16.79
N GLY A 323 2.72 -5.78 16.48
CA GLY A 323 2.59 -4.76 15.42
C GLY A 323 2.42 -5.37 14.02
N VAL A 324 3.08 -6.49 13.72
CA VAL A 324 2.93 -7.24 12.46
C VAL A 324 1.59 -7.99 12.42
N LEU A 325 1.08 -8.47 13.55
CA LEU A 325 -0.21 -9.14 13.69
C LEU A 325 -1.38 -8.14 13.70
N ASP A 326 -1.20 -6.98 14.33
CA ASP A 326 -2.14 -5.85 14.41
C ASP A 326 -2.24 -5.13 13.07
N GLY A 327 -1.15 -5.11 12.29
CA GLY A 327 -1.15 -4.69 10.89
C GLY A 327 -1.90 -5.64 9.95
N ASP A 328 -2.13 -6.89 10.37
CA ASP A 328 -2.83 -7.92 9.59
C ASP A 328 -4.23 -8.19 10.18
N ARG A 329 -5.18 -7.31 9.87
CA ARG A 329 -6.58 -7.32 10.37
C ARG A 329 -7.30 -8.68 10.29
N ARG A 330 -6.88 -9.62 9.44
CA ARG A 330 -7.45 -10.96 9.34
C ARG A 330 -6.87 -11.95 10.35
N ARG A 331 -5.63 -11.76 10.84
CA ARG A 331 -5.05 -12.59 11.93
C ARG A 331 -5.55 -12.18 13.32
N ILE A 332 -5.98 -10.92 13.48
CA ILE A 332 -6.72 -10.43 14.65
C ILE A 332 -8.04 -11.21 14.87
N GLN A 333 -8.59 -11.83 13.83
CA GLN A 333 -9.79 -12.68 13.91
C GLN A 333 -9.46 -14.15 14.27
N ALA A 334 -8.21 -14.58 14.17
CA ALA A 334 -7.80 -15.98 14.40
C ALA A 334 -7.29 -16.25 15.83
N PHE A 335 -6.99 -15.19 16.61
CA PHE A 335 -6.78 -15.33 18.05
C PHE A 335 -8.13 -15.17 18.78
N PRO A 336 -8.44 -16.05 19.76
CA PRO A 336 -9.56 -15.79 20.65
C PRO A 336 -9.24 -14.50 21.40
N GLN A 337 -9.89 -13.40 21.02
CA GLN A 337 -9.78 -12.12 21.70
C GLN A 337 -10.32 -12.30 23.13
N PRO A 338 -9.47 -12.41 24.16
CA PRO A 338 -9.92 -12.80 25.50
C PRO A 338 -10.81 -11.73 26.12
N LEU A 339 -10.72 -10.49 25.60
CA LEU A 339 -11.57 -9.36 25.93
C LEU A 339 -12.71 -9.12 24.92
N ALA A 340 -12.79 -9.82 23.78
CA ALA A 340 -13.98 -9.70 22.93
C ALA A 340 -15.21 -10.13 23.72
N ALA A 341 -15.14 -11.29 24.40
CA ALA A 341 -16.29 -11.89 25.04
C ALA A 341 -16.92 -11.11 26.24
N PRO A 342 -16.28 -10.10 26.87
CA PRO A 342 -17.00 -9.21 27.79
C PRO A 342 -16.93 -7.69 27.50
N THR A 343 -16.12 -7.18 26.56
CA THR A 343 -16.10 -5.72 26.23
C THR A 343 -16.95 -5.34 25.01
N HIS A 344 -17.81 -6.25 24.58
CA HIS A 344 -18.61 -6.10 23.38
C HIS A 344 -19.45 -4.82 23.36
N THR A 345 -19.24 -4.03 22.31
CA THR A 345 -20.31 -3.33 21.58
C THR A 345 -21.58 -4.17 21.56
N TRP A 346 -22.76 -3.57 21.59
CA TRP A 346 -23.99 -4.37 21.67
C TRP A 346 -24.19 -5.35 20.49
N LEU A 347 -23.54 -5.10 19.34
CA LEU A 347 -23.60 -5.95 18.14
C LEU A 347 -22.74 -7.19 18.34
N SER A 348 -21.59 -7.05 19.01
CA SER A 348 -20.64 -8.13 19.26
C SER A 348 -20.19 -8.83 17.97
N HIS A 349 -20.13 -8.09 16.86
CA HIS A 349 -19.93 -8.63 15.53
C HIS A 349 -18.90 -7.79 14.77
N GLY A 350 -17.61 -8.03 15.06
CA GLY A 350 -16.48 -7.25 14.54
C GLY A 350 -16.46 -7.03 13.01
N PRO A 351 -16.78 -8.03 12.16
CA PRO A 351 -16.85 -7.82 10.71
C PRO A 351 -17.89 -6.77 10.30
N LEU A 352 -19.14 -6.90 10.76
CA LEU A 352 -20.21 -5.90 10.59
C LEU A 352 -19.79 -4.52 11.10
N GLU A 353 -19.21 -4.41 12.30
CA GLU A 353 -18.76 -3.11 12.83
C GLU A 353 -17.73 -2.43 11.95
N ASN A 354 -16.82 -3.22 11.37
CA ASN A 354 -15.85 -2.73 10.39
C ASN A 354 -16.51 -2.35 9.07
N LEU A 355 -17.51 -3.09 8.59
CA LEU A 355 -18.26 -2.73 7.39
C LEU A 355 -19.02 -1.43 7.59
N ILE A 356 -19.74 -1.27 8.71
CA ILE A 356 -20.41 -0.02 9.08
C ILE A 356 -19.41 1.13 9.03
N LYS A 357 -18.26 1.00 9.69
CA LYS A 357 -17.21 2.01 9.67
C LYS A 357 -16.75 2.35 8.25
N ASN A 358 -16.39 1.33 7.46
CA ASN A 358 -15.85 1.53 6.12
C ASN A 358 -16.88 2.18 5.18
N HIS A 359 -18.15 1.77 5.24
CA HIS A 359 -19.21 2.35 4.41
C HIS A 359 -19.56 3.78 4.82
N ILE A 360 -19.49 4.13 6.11
CA ILE A 360 -19.54 5.53 6.53
C ILE A 360 -18.35 6.30 5.94
N ASP A 361 -17.12 5.78 6.07
CA ASP A 361 -15.92 6.45 5.53
C ASP A 361 -16.04 6.66 4.00
N PHE A 362 -16.50 5.67 3.24
CA PHE A 362 -16.75 5.80 1.79
C PHE A 362 -17.80 6.87 1.47
N SER A 363 -18.90 6.91 2.23
CA SER A 363 -19.94 7.93 2.05
C SER A 363 -19.40 9.34 2.26
N LEU A 364 -18.49 9.53 3.21
CA LEU A 364 -17.87 10.83 3.52
C LEU A 364 -16.87 11.25 2.44
N VAL A 365 -16.17 10.30 1.81
CA VAL A 365 -15.31 10.59 0.65
C VAL A 365 -16.16 11.10 -0.51
N SER A 366 -17.24 10.41 -0.86
CA SER A 366 -18.17 10.86 -1.91
C SER A 366 -18.80 12.22 -1.58
N PHE A 367 -19.18 12.44 -0.32
CA PHE A 367 -19.72 13.72 0.12
C PHE A 367 -18.69 14.85 0.03
N SER A 368 -17.43 14.59 0.33
CA SER A 368 -16.35 15.59 0.20
C SER A 368 -16.21 16.11 -1.23
N GLU A 369 -16.29 15.22 -2.22
CA GLU A 369 -16.30 15.61 -3.64
C GLU A 369 -17.50 16.51 -3.99
N ILE A 370 -18.68 16.20 -3.43
CA ILE A 370 -19.89 17.04 -3.61
C ILE A 370 -19.69 18.42 -3.00
N VAL A 371 -19.13 18.52 -1.79
CA VAL A 371 -18.87 19.81 -1.14
C VAL A 371 -17.84 20.63 -1.92
N HIS A 372 -16.82 19.98 -2.51
CA HIS A 372 -15.87 20.65 -3.38
C HIS A 372 -16.51 21.28 -4.62
N LEU A 373 -17.51 20.61 -5.21
CA LEU A 373 -18.20 21.07 -6.42
C LEU A 373 -19.37 22.02 -6.14
N GLN A 374 -20.08 21.81 -5.03
CA GLN A 374 -21.38 22.40 -4.74
C GLN A 374 -21.45 23.04 -3.34
N GLY A 375 -20.33 23.30 -2.69
CA GLY A 375 -20.31 23.82 -1.30
C GLY A 375 -21.03 25.16 -1.09
N SER A 376 -21.24 25.94 -2.17
CA SER A 376 -22.06 27.17 -2.12
C SER A 376 -23.56 26.91 -1.97
N ALA A 377 -24.05 25.70 -2.29
CA ALA A 377 -25.46 25.30 -2.20
C ALA A 377 -26.01 25.46 -0.77
N GLU A 378 -27.34 25.59 -0.64
CA GLU A 378 -27.98 25.75 0.67
C GLU A 378 -27.69 24.58 1.62
N GLU A 379 -27.72 24.84 2.93
CA GLU A 379 -27.44 23.82 3.96
C GLU A 379 -28.32 22.59 3.80
N ASP A 380 -29.61 22.75 3.54
CA ASP A 380 -30.57 21.66 3.31
C ASP A 380 -30.18 20.78 2.10
N VAL A 381 -29.72 21.39 1.01
CA VAL A 381 -29.26 20.65 -0.18
C VAL A 381 -28.05 19.79 0.18
N LEU A 382 -27.08 20.34 0.90
CA LEU A 382 -25.90 19.60 1.35
C LEU A 382 -26.27 18.48 2.34
N THR A 383 -27.19 18.74 3.26
CA THR A 383 -27.72 17.72 4.19
C THR A 383 -28.36 16.58 3.42
N THR A 384 -29.23 16.87 2.45
CA THR A 384 -29.88 15.87 1.61
C THR A 384 -28.85 15.02 0.86
N ARG A 385 -27.78 15.64 0.33
CA ARG A 385 -26.70 14.92 -0.37
C ARG A 385 -25.89 14.02 0.56
N LEU A 386 -25.56 14.50 1.76
CA LEU A 386 -24.86 13.70 2.77
C LEU A 386 -25.68 12.44 3.14
N LEU A 387 -26.96 12.62 3.41
CA LEU A 387 -27.86 11.52 3.75
C LEU A 387 -28.02 10.52 2.60
N GLY A 388 -28.14 11.01 1.36
CA GLY A 388 -28.18 10.14 0.18
C GLY A 388 -26.89 9.33 -0.03
N CYS A 389 -25.71 9.91 0.24
CA CYS A 389 -24.44 9.16 0.22
C CYS A 389 -24.41 8.07 1.29
N LEU A 390 -24.91 8.35 2.50
CA LEU A 390 -25.01 7.36 3.57
C LEU A 390 -25.96 6.22 3.19
N GLU A 391 -27.16 6.54 2.68
CA GLU A 391 -28.15 5.54 2.24
C GLU A 391 -27.60 4.64 1.13
N GLN A 392 -26.95 5.24 0.13
CA GLN A 392 -26.33 4.50 -0.97
C GLN A 392 -25.25 3.53 -0.47
N GLU A 393 -24.38 3.93 0.45
CA GLU A 393 -23.34 3.05 0.95
C GLU A 393 -23.86 1.99 1.92
N PHE A 394 -24.83 2.34 2.78
CA PHE A 394 -25.44 1.37 3.71
C PHE A 394 -26.21 0.28 2.97
N SER A 395 -26.88 0.61 1.86
CA SER A 395 -27.58 -0.39 1.02
C SER A 395 -26.68 -1.50 0.48
N LYS A 396 -25.36 -1.32 0.50
CA LYS A 396 -24.37 -2.31 0.03
C LYS A 396 -23.89 -3.24 1.15
N ILE A 397 -24.17 -2.92 2.42
CA ILE A 397 -23.64 -3.69 3.56
C ILE A 397 -24.21 -5.10 3.56
N ASP A 398 -25.52 -5.27 3.35
CA ASP A 398 -26.16 -6.58 3.36
C ASP A 398 -25.59 -7.49 2.25
N THR A 399 -25.47 -6.97 1.02
CA THR A 399 -24.81 -7.69 -0.08
C THR A 399 -23.36 -8.04 0.24
N HIS A 400 -22.62 -7.15 0.89
CA HIS A 400 -21.24 -7.43 1.31
C HIS A 400 -21.18 -8.53 2.36
N MET A 401 -22.09 -8.51 3.33
CA MET A 401 -22.22 -9.51 4.39
C MET A 401 -22.57 -10.89 3.84
N GLU A 402 -23.50 -10.96 2.87
CA GLU A 402 -23.86 -12.19 2.15
C GLU A 402 -22.65 -12.81 1.43
N ILE A 403 -21.85 -11.98 0.74
CA ILE A 403 -20.67 -12.43 0.00
C ILE A 403 -19.55 -12.90 0.94
N THR A 404 -19.31 -12.16 2.02
CA THR A 404 -18.16 -12.38 2.92
C THR A 404 -18.42 -13.37 4.04
N THR A 405 -19.69 -13.63 4.37
CA THR A 405 -20.08 -14.51 5.47
C THR A 405 -21.16 -15.52 5.08
N PRO A 406 -21.01 -16.28 3.97
CA PRO A 406 -22.07 -17.10 3.38
C PRO A 406 -22.51 -18.30 4.26
N HIS A 407 -21.82 -18.57 5.36
CA HIS A 407 -22.08 -19.69 6.28
C HIS A 407 -22.40 -19.25 7.71
N ALA A 408 -22.57 -17.95 7.96
CA ALA A 408 -23.05 -17.49 9.26
C ALA A 408 -24.53 -17.86 9.42
N ALA A 409 -24.85 -18.66 10.45
CA ALA A 409 -26.22 -19.10 10.73
C ALA A 409 -27.19 -17.93 11.03
N ARG A 410 -26.67 -16.74 11.34
CA ARG A 410 -27.45 -15.53 11.63
C ARG A 410 -26.72 -14.32 11.07
N ILE A 411 -27.16 -13.83 9.90
CA ILE A 411 -26.58 -12.64 9.29
C ILE A 411 -27.28 -11.41 9.89
N PRO A 412 -26.53 -10.47 10.51
CA PRO A 412 -27.10 -9.18 10.89
C PRO A 412 -27.45 -8.36 9.66
N GLU A 413 -28.68 -7.88 9.59
CA GLU A 413 -29.22 -6.97 8.60
C GLU A 413 -29.08 -5.53 9.12
N ILE A 414 -28.55 -4.63 8.29
CA ILE A 414 -28.54 -3.20 8.60
C ILE A 414 -29.27 -2.42 7.53
N SER A 415 -30.31 -1.72 7.94
CA SER A 415 -31.06 -0.82 7.07
C SER A 415 -30.87 0.62 7.52
N LEU A 416 -30.72 1.50 6.54
CA LEU A 416 -30.77 2.93 6.71
C LEU A 416 -31.78 3.46 5.71
N ALA A 417 -32.76 4.23 6.19
CA ALA A 417 -33.79 4.83 5.36
C ALA A 417 -33.88 6.33 5.65
N GLN A 418 -33.92 7.13 4.59
CA GLN A 418 -34.16 8.56 4.68
C GLN A 418 -35.61 8.89 4.31
N ARG A 419 -36.30 9.64 5.15
CA ARG A 419 -37.62 10.22 4.84
C ARG A 419 -37.54 11.75 4.87
N PRO A 420 -37.60 12.43 3.72
CA PRO A 420 -37.70 13.88 3.70
C PRO A 420 -39.11 14.31 4.14
N VAL A 421 -39.18 15.29 5.03
CA VAL A 421 -40.42 15.95 5.43
C VAL A 421 -40.61 17.18 4.55
N ARG A 422 -41.83 17.44 4.08
CA ARG A 422 -42.10 18.63 3.26
C ARG A 422 -41.80 19.88 4.10
N LYS A 423 -41.14 20.87 3.51
CA LYS A 423 -40.82 22.14 4.17
C LYS A 423 -42.04 22.89 4.72
N SER A 424 -43.23 22.67 4.15
CA SER A 424 -44.51 23.19 4.68
C SER A 424 -44.93 22.58 6.02
N ASP A 425 -44.41 21.39 6.31
CA ASP A 425 -44.78 20.54 7.44
C ASP A 425 -43.69 20.57 8.52
N GLU A 426 -42.54 21.19 8.23
CA GLU A 426 -41.48 21.50 9.19
C GLU A 426 -42.02 22.47 10.25
N ARG A 427 -41.88 22.10 11.52
CA ARG A 427 -42.35 22.92 12.63
C ARG A 427 -41.32 22.98 13.74
N ALA A 428 -40.80 24.20 13.96
CA ALA A 428 -40.31 24.83 15.20
C ALA A 428 -39.46 24.05 16.23
N ILE A 429 -38.71 23.00 15.90
CA ILE A 429 -37.70 22.43 16.85
C ILE A 429 -36.32 23.03 16.63
N GLY A 430 -36.04 23.44 15.40
CA GLY A 430 -34.69 23.87 15.05
C GLY A 430 -33.69 22.72 14.90
N ALA A 431 -34.15 21.53 14.50
CA ALA A 431 -33.31 20.39 14.11
C ALA A 431 -33.54 20.07 12.63
N ASP A 432 -32.46 19.90 11.87
CA ASP A 432 -32.55 19.51 10.45
C ASP A 432 -32.75 18.00 10.31
N ILE A 433 -32.19 17.19 11.22
CA ILE A 433 -32.25 15.73 11.15
C ILE A 433 -32.78 15.15 12.47
N GLY A 434 -33.77 14.26 12.37
CA GLY A 434 -34.14 13.32 13.41
C GLY A 434 -33.51 11.97 13.11
N LEU A 435 -32.55 11.53 13.93
CA LEU A 435 -31.92 10.22 13.81
C LEU A 435 -32.60 9.26 14.78
N VAL A 436 -33.15 8.17 14.26
CA VAL A 436 -33.73 7.10 15.06
C VAL A 436 -32.87 5.86 14.87
N ILE A 437 -32.36 5.31 15.97
CA ILE A 437 -31.58 4.07 15.93
C ILE A 437 -32.36 2.99 16.66
N THR A 438 -32.59 1.87 15.98
CA THR A 438 -33.27 0.71 16.52
C THR A 438 -32.38 -0.52 16.41
N ILE A 439 -32.11 -1.17 17.53
CA ILE A 439 -31.27 -2.37 17.62
C ILE A 439 -32.14 -3.50 18.13
N GLU A 440 -32.31 -4.53 17.32
CA GLU A 440 -33.11 -5.72 17.64
C GLU A 440 -32.24 -6.97 17.51
N LEU A 441 -31.69 -7.41 18.65
CA LEU A 441 -30.87 -8.60 18.79
C LEU A 441 -31.68 -9.62 19.60
N PRO A 442 -32.21 -10.67 18.96
CA PRO A 442 -33.05 -11.65 19.62
C PRO A 442 -32.39 -12.22 20.87
N GLN A 443 -33.16 -12.33 21.95
CA GLN A 443 -32.73 -12.87 23.25
C GLN A 443 -31.57 -12.11 23.93
N ARG A 444 -31.10 -10.99 23.36
CA ARG A 444 -29.95 -10.21 23.85
C ARG A 444 -30.31 -8.77 24.18
N LEU A 445 -30.85 -8.03 23.20
CA LEU A 445 -31.08 -6.59 23.34
C LEU A 445 -32.16 -6.12 22.39
N ARG A 446 -33.12 -5.34 22.92
CA ARG A 446 -34.01 -4.52 22.11
C ARG A 446 -33.97 -3.09 22.64
N VAL A 447 -33.46 -2.16 21.83
CA VAL A 447 -33.38 -0.76 22.21
C VAL A 447 -33.68 0.13 21.01
N SER A 448 -34.42 1.21 21.28
CA SER A 448 -34.62 2.31 20.34
C SER A 448 -34.36 3.62 21.06
N PHE A 449 -33.69 4.54 20.38
CA PHE A 449 -33.40 5.88 20.89
C PHE A 449 -33.33 6.87 19.74
N GLY A 450 -33.57 8.14 20.06
CA GLY A 450 -33.60 9.24 19.12
C GLY A 450 -32.47 10.24 19.39
N GLU A 451 -32.00 10.86 18.32
CA GLU A 451 -31.11 12.01 18.34
C GLU A 451 -31.68 13.14 17.48
N LEU A 452 -31.54 14.37 17.98
CA LEU A 452 -31.89 15.57 17.23
C LEU A 452 -30.60 16.25 16.81
N ILE A 453 -30.46 16.49 15.51
CA ILE A 453 -29.24 16.99 14.93
C ILE A 453 -29.53 18.26 14.14
N GLN A 454 -28.76 19.31 14.43
CA GLN A 454 -28.75 20.52 13.61
C GLN A 454 -27.50 20.53 12.72
N VAL A 455 -27.69 20.71 11.42
CA VAL A 455 -26.59 20.86 10.47
C VAL A 455 -26.27 22.34 10.31
N LYS A 456 -24.96 22.66 10.22
CA LYS A 456 -24.48 23.99 9.85
C LYS A 456 -23.28 23.86 8.91
N LYS A 457 -23.22 24.72 7.90
CA LYS A 457 -22.06 24.79 7.00
C LYS A 457 -21.13 25.95 7.38
N SER A 458 -19.86 25.78 7.06
CA SER A 458 -18.86 26.79 7.37
C SER A 458 -19.11 28.09 6.59
N LYS A 459 -18.80 29.23 7.20
CA LYS A 459 -18.76 30.53 6.51
C LYS A 459 -17.76 30.56 5.35
N GLN A 460 -16.73 29.71 5.36
CA GLN A 460 -15.80 29.63 4.23
C GLN A 460 -16.46 29.10 2.95
N LEU A 461 -17.51 28.28 3.07
CA LEU A 461 -18.31 27.82 1.94
C LEU A 461 -19.23 28.92 1.36
N HIS A 462 -19.39 30.03 2.08
CA HIS A 462 -20.04 31.26 1.60
C HIS A 462 -19.06 32.27 0.98
N GLY A 463 -17.79 31.87 0.75
CA GLY A 463 -16.78 32.76 0.18
C GLY A 463 -16.14 33.74 1.18
N ALA A 464 -16.31 33.52 2.48
CA ALA A 464 -15.63 34.33 3.49
C ALA A 464 -14.10 34.11 3.45
N THR A 465 -13.33 35.19 3.44
CA THR A 465 -11.86 35.21 3.29
C THR A 465 -11.07 34.92 4.58
N GLY A 466 -11.68 34.26 5.57
CA GLY A 466 -11.03 33.96 6.86
C GLY A 466 -10.13 32.71 6.82
N ALA A 467 -9.02 32.73 7.56
CA ALA A 467 -8.07 31.60 7.62
C ALA A 467 -8.60 30.36 8.38
N SER A 468 -9.59 30.52 9.28
CA SER A 468 -10.10 29.44 10.12
C SER A 468 -11.59 29.17 9.90
N GLU A 469 -11.96 27.88 9.91
CA GLU A 469 -13.36 27.43 9.85
C GLU A 469 -14.22 28.03 10.97
N SER A 470 -15.43 28.47 10.63
CA SER A 470 -16.37 29.03 11.60
C SER A 470 -17.83 28.87 11.17
N TRP A 471 -18.72 28.74 12.15
CA TRP A 471 -20.14 28.49 11.95
C TRP A 471 -20.98 29.51 12.70
N ARG A 472 -22.12 29.89 12.11
CA ARG A 472 -23.11 30.76 12.75
C ARG A 472 -24.17 29.88 13.42
N ILE A 473 -24.36 30.07 14.73
CA ILE A 473 -25.31 29.33 15.54
C ILE A 473 -26.41 30.29 15.99
N ASP A 474 -27.66 29.97 15.68
CA ASP A 474 -28.82 30.69 16.20
C ASP A 474 -29.09 30.27 17.65
N ILE A 475 -29.18 31.24 18.57
CA ILE A 475 -29.27 30.94 20.01
C ILE A 475 -30.64 30.37 20.36
N LYS A 476 -31.71 30.86 19.73
CA LYS A 476 -33.05 30.35 19.99
C LYS A 476 -33.14 28.90 19.51
N GLN A 477 -32.68 28.64 18.29
CA GLN A 477 -32.62 27.29 17.71
C GLN A 477 -31.85 26.31 18.62
N LEU A 478 -30.70 26.74 19.15
CA LEU A 478 -29.88 25.95 20.06
C LEU A 478 -30.58 25.64 21.40
N ASN A 479 -31.30 26.60 21.95
CA ASN A 479 -32.07 26.39 23.18
C ASN A 479 -33.24 25.42 22.93
N ASP A 480 -33.98 25.65 21.84
CA ASP A 480 -35.14 24.84 21.44
C ASP A 480 -34.72 23.37 21.26
N ILE A 481 -33.62 23.07 20.55
CA ILE A 481 -33.18 21.68 20.32
C ILE A 481 -32.71 20.98 21.61
N ILE A 482 -32.05 21.70 22.53
CA ILE A 482 -31.58 21.15 23.81
C ILE A 482 -32.75 20.83 24.75
N GLU A 483 -33.79 21.67 24.75
CA GLU A 483 -35.01 21.44 25.53
C GLU A 483 -35.70 20.14 25.11
N HIS A 484 -35.69 19.82 23.81
CA HIS A 484 -36.29 18.60 23.28
C HIS A 484 -35.38 17.37 23.39
N SER A 485 -34.06 17.56 23.32
CA SER A 485 -33.08 16.49 23.49
C SER A 485 -31.81 16.99 24.18
N PRO A 486 -31.52 16.53 25.41
CA PRO A 486 -30.27 16.88 26.10
C PRO A 486 -29.03 16.25 25.44
N THR A 487 -29.21 15.25 24.58
CA THR A 487 -28.14 14.58 23.84
C THR A 487 -27.95 15.12 22.43
N SER A 488 -28.77 16.10 22.02
CA SER A 488 -28.73 16.72 20.68
C SER A 488 -27.33 17.12 20.25
N ALA A 489 -27.09 17.04 18.95
CA ALA A 489 -25.79 17.27 18.35
C ALA A 489 -25.86 18.29 17.20
N TYR A 490 -24.71 18.87 16.88
CA TYR A 490 -24.50 19.67 15.69
C TYR A 490 -23.58 18.93 14.73
N TRP A 491 -23.95 18.90 13.46
CA TRP A 491 -23.11 18.44 12.36
C TRP A 491 -22.60 19.66 11.59
N LEU A 492 -21.30 19.89 11.67
CA LEU A 492 -20.63 21.08 11.16
C LEU A 492 -19.83 20.73 9.90
N ILE A 493 -20.34 21.13 8.75
CA ILE A 493 -19.70 20.88 7.44
C ILE A 493 -18.54 21.86 7.24
N GLN A 494 -17.34 21.34 7.03
CA GLN A 494 -16.13 22.09 6.72
C GLN A 494 -15.98 22.33 5.21
N LYS A 495 -15.11 23.25 4.82
CA LYS A 495 -14.79 23.52 3.41
C LYS A 495 -14.16 22.31 2.71
N SER A 496 -13.43 21.46 3.44
CA SER A 496 -12.90 20.19 2.93
C SER A 496 -13.97 19.13 2.66
N GLY A 497 -15.22 19.38 3.07
CA GLY A 497 -16.28 18.39 3.05
C GLY A 497 -16.26 17.40 4.21
N SER A 498 -15.28 17.51 5.11
CA SER A 498 -15.30 16.81 6.40
C SER A 498 -16.47 17.33 7.26
N VAL A 499 -17.12 16.44 8.00
CA VAL A 499 -18.24 16.78 8.89
C VAL A 499 -17.82 16.51 10.34
N LEU A 500 -17.85 17.56 11.15
CA LEU A 500 -17.57 17.50 12.58
C LEU A 500 -18.87 17.37 13.38
N CYS A 501 -18.91 16.44 14.31
CA CYS A 501 -20.03 16.25 15.23
C CYS A 501 -19.66 16.78 16.62
N LEU A 502 -20.60 17.50 17.24
CA LEU A 502 -20.38 18.11 18.54
C LEU A 502 -21.67 18.17 19.36
N PRO A 503 -21.65 17.92 20.68
CA PRO A 503 -22.83 18.03 21.52
C PRO A 503 -23.36 19.47 21.61
N ALA A 504 -24.66 19.68 21.39
CA ALA A 504 -25.31 20.99 21.45
C ALA A 504 -25.08 21.69 22.81
N LYS A 505 -25.07 20.94 23.91
CA LYS A 505 -24.78 21.45 25.26
C LYS A 505 -23.45 22.20 25.37
N LEU A 506 -22.43 21.85 24.58
CA LEU A 506 -21.17 22.57 24.55
C LEU A 506 -21.33 23.92 23.83
N LEU A 507 -22.04 23.97 22.71
CA LEU A 507 -22.37 25.25 22.06
C LEU A 507 -23.18 26.14 22.98
N HIS A 508 -24.08 25.55 23.78
CA HIS A 508 -24.86 26.28 24.77
C HIS A 508 -23.96 26.88 25.84
N ALA A 509 -23.03 26.10 26.40
CA ALA A 509 -22.04 26.61 27.36
C ALA A 509 -21.17 27.74 26.79
N ILE A 510 -20.69 27.59 25.54
CA ILE A 510 -19.93 28.64 24.83
C ILE A 510 -20.80 29.89 24.64
N THR A 511 -22.08 29.71 24.31
CA THR A 511 -23.04 30.80 24.15
C THR A 511 -23.22 31.54 25.47
N SER A 512 -23.51 30.83 26.57
CA SER A 512 -23.66 31.40 27.91
C SER A 512 -22.40 32.16 28.37
N ALA A 513 -21.20 31.63 28.10
CA ALA A 513 -19.95 32.29 28.44
C ALA A 513 -19.75 33.60 27.65
N LYS A 514 -20.10 33.60 26.36
CA LYS A 514 -19.96 34.79 25.50
C LYS A 514 -21.01 35.86 25.77
N THR A 515 -22.25 35.46 26.07
CA THR A 515 -23.35 36.41 26.37
C THR A 515 -23.27 36.94 27.80
N GLY A 516 -22.78 36.15 28.77
CA GLY A 516 -22.52 36.60 30.14
C GLY A 516 -21.37 37.61 30.26
N ALA A 517 -20.41 37.60 29.32
CA ALA A 517 -19.28 38.52 29.31
C ALA A 517 -19.60 39.89 28.66
N HIS A 518 -20.64 40.00 27.83
CA HIS A 518 -20.94 41.21 27.04
C HIS A 518 -22.44 41.60 27.08
N SER A 519 -22.76 42.49 28.04
CA SER A 519 -23.87 43.46 28.04
C SER A 519 -25.32 43.00 28.16
N VAL A 520 -25.93 43.51 29.23
CA VAL A 520 -27.34 43.52 29.66
C VAL A 520 -28.29 44.28 28.69
N THR A 521 -27.85 44.69 27.50
CA THR A 521 -28.64 45.63 26.67
C THR A 521 -28.97 45.21 25.24
N ASN A 522 -28.54 44.04 24.75
CA ASN A 522 -29.09 43.44 23.53
C ASN A 522 -28.77 41.93 23.49
N ALA A 523 -29.75 41.07 23.75
CA ALA A 523 -29.57 39.63 23.60
C ALA A 523 -29.21 39.31 22.14
N ALA A 524 -27.98 38.86 21.89
CA ALA A 524 -27.54 38.48 20.55
C ALA A 524 -28.46 37.38 20.01
N LYS A 525 -28.93 37.49 18.76
CA LYS A 525 -29.79 36.45 18.15
C LYS A 525 -29.00 35.21 17.72
N SER A 526 -27.70 35.39 17.45
CA SER A 526 -26.82 34.32 16.99
C SER A 526 -25.38 34.58 17.42
N ILE A 527 -24.60 33.53 17.62
CA ILE A 527 -23.15 33.60 17.85
C ILE A 527 -22.39 33.02 16.66
N THR A 528 -21.10 33.37 16.55
CA THR A 528 -20.17 32.68 15.66
C THR A 528 -19.18 31.88 16.50
N VAL A 529 -18.99 30.62 16.14
CA VAL A 529 -18.08 29.69 16.80
C VAL A 529 -16.98 29.30 15.82
N ARG A 530 -15.72 29.43 16.23
CA ARG A 530 -14.56 29.03 15.43
C ARG A 530 -14.13 27.62 15.78
N TYR A 531 -13.51 26.92 14.83
CA TYR A 531 -13.00 25.57 15.05
C TYR A 531 -12.07 25.46 16.27
N THR A 532 -11.20 26.45 16.51
CA THR A 532 -10.29 26.45 17.67
C THR A 532 -11.00 26.45 19.02
N GLU A 533 -12.25 26.92 19.08
CA GLU A 533 -13.07 26.96 20.29
C GLU A 533 -13.77 25.63 20.57
N ILE A 534 -13.88 24.75 19.57
CA ILE A 534 -14.62 23.48 19.66
C ILE A 534 -13.79 22.24 19.40
N ARG A 535 -12.57 22.37 18.88
CA ARG A 535 -11.69 21.26 18.47
C ARG A 535 -11.46 20.19 19.55
N HIS A 536 -11.57 20.56 20.82
CA HIS A 536 -11.32 19.68 21.96
C HIS A 536 -12.47 18.68 22.21
N ALA A 537 -13.63 18.92 21.61
CA ALA A 537 -14.84 18.11 21.78
C ALA A 537 -15.50 17.71 20.45
N ALA A 538 -14.97 18.19 19.33
CA ALA A 538 -15.44 17.83 18.00
C ALA A 538 -14.85 16.48 17.59
N ILE A 539 -15.70 15.56 17.13
CA ILE A 539 -15.30 14.28 16.54
C ILE A 539 -15.76 14.22 15.08
N GLY A 540 -15.21 13.33 14.26
CA GLY A 540 -15.68 13.14 12.89
C GLY A 540 -17.03 12.42 12.83
N LEU A 541 -17.82 12.67 11.79
CA LEU A 541 -19.11 12.01 11.57
C LEU A 541 -19.01 10.47 11.50
N SER A 542 -17.90 9.96 10.95
CA SER A 542 -17.60 8.52 10.95
C SER A 542 -17.53 7.94 12.36
N GLN A 543 -16.77 8.60 13.25
CA GLN A 543 -16.67 8.18 14.64
C GLN A 543 -18.02 8.31 15.35
N TYR A 544 -18.72 9.43 15.17
CA TYR A 544 -20.02 9.67 15.81
C TYR A 544 -21.07 8.60 15.45
N LEU A 545 -21.27 8.32 14.16
CA LEU A 545 -22.25 7.32 13.72
C LEU A 545 -21.83 5.91 14.12
N ARG A 546 -20.53 5.59 14.02
CA ARG A 546 -20.01 4.30 14.48
C ARG A 546 -20.31 4.10 15.97
N ASP A 547 -19.94 5.06 16.82
CA ASP A 547 -20.08 4.95 18.27
C ASP A 547 -21.55 4.80 18.69
N LEU A 548 -22.47 5.48 18.00
CA LEU A 548 -23.91 5.28 18.17
C LEU A 548 -24.37 3.89 17.73
N LEU A 549 -23.93 3.39 16.58
CA LEU A 549 -24.40 2.12 16.01
C LEU A 549 -23.82 0.88 16.71
N ILE A 550 -22.66 1.00 17.33
CA ILE A 550 -22.04 -0.10 18.08
C ILE A 550 -22.33 -0.03 19.59
N GLY A 551 -23.05 1.00 20.05
CA GLY A 551 -23.50 1.12 21.44
C GLY A 551 -22.45 1.66 22.41
N MET A 552 -21.40 2.31 21.91
CA MET A 552 -20.45 3.08 22.74
C MET A 552 -21.06 4.41 23.20
N TRP A 553 -22.10 4.87 22.49
CA TRP A 553 -22.94 6.00 22.84
C TRP A 553 -24.40 5.59 22.71
N VAL A 554 -25.26 6.06 23.63
CA VAL A 554 -26.72 5.94 23.51
C VAL A 554 -27.33 7.33 23.52
N GLY A 555 -28.21 7.60 22.55
CA GLY A 555 -28.94 8.86 22.51
C GLY A 555 -30.10 8.92 23.50
N SER A 556 -31.07 9.79 23.24
CA SER A 556 -32.21 9.96 24.14
C SER A 556 -33.24 8.85 23.97
N ARG A 557 -33.57 8.17 25.07
CA ARG A 557 -34.69 7.22 25.16
C ARG A 557 -35.99 7.87 25.63
N SER A 558 -36.01 9.20 25.78
CA SER A 558 -37.23 9.92 26.15
C SER A 558 -38.27 9.77 25.05
N ASP A 559 -39.50 9.40 25.41
CA ASP A 559 -40.62 9.29 24.47
C ASP A 559 -40.84 10.59 23.69
N LEU A 560 -40.61 11.74 24.34
CA LEU A 560 -40.67 13.04 23.68
C LEU A 560 -39.62 13.12 22.57
N THR A 561 -38.35 12.88 22.88
CA THR A 561 -37.27 12.95 21.88
C THR A 561 -37.47 11.94 20.76
N LEU A 562 -37.84 10.70 21.09
CA LEU A 562 -38.04 9.64 20.10
C LEU A 562 -39.24 9.95 19.18
N SER A 563 -40.35 10.42 19.74
CA SER A 563 -41.53 10.83 18.94
C SER A 563 -41.22 12.02 18.04
N THR A 564 -40.37 12.94 18.49
CA THR A 564 -39.89 14.05 17.69
C THR A 564 -38.93 13.60 16.58
N ALA A 565 -37.90 12.81 16.92
CA ALA A 565 -36.89 12.33 15.97
C ALA A 565 -37.49 11.44 14.86
N SER A 566 -38.46 10.59 15.20
CA SER A 566 -39.18 9.73 14.25
C SER A 566 -40.24 10.46 13.41
N GLY A 567 -40.50 11.74 13.71
CA GLY A 567 -41.54 12.54 13.08
C GLY A 567 -42.97 12.19 13.49
N ALA A 568 -43.16 11.31 14.47
CA ALA A 568 -44.48 10.92 14.98
C ALA A 568 -45.22 12.09 15.67
N ASN A 569 -44.49 13.09 16.15
CA ASN A 569 -45.07 14.29 16.73
C ASN A 569 -45.45 15.31 15.64
N ASP A 570 -46.73 15.39 15.29
CA ASP A 570 -47.27 16.31 14.26
C ASP A 570 -47.04 17.80 14.52
N ARG A 571 -46.70 18.17 15.76
CA ARG A 571 -46.44 19.57 16.14
C ARG A 571 -45.01 19.99 15.91
N ILE A 572 -44.07 19.04 15.92
CA ILE A 572 -42.64 19.30 15.94
C ILE A 572 -41.95 18.16 15.20
N ARG A 573 -41.47 18.45 13.97
CA ARG A 573 -40.87 17.48 13.06
C ARG A 573 -39.57 18.03 12.45
N PRO A 574 -38.47 17.25 12.48
CA PRO A 574 -37.25 17.56 11.73
C PRO A 574 -37.49 17.53 10.22
N MET A 575 -36.61 18.17 9.47
CA MET A 575 -36.70 18.24 8.00
C MET A 575 -36.37 16.88 7.34
N HIS A 576 -35.43 16.15 7.91
CA HIS A 576 -35.04 14.81 7.47
C HIS A 576 -35.19 13.83 8.63
N ILE A 577 -35.77 12.66 8.37
CA ILE A 577 -35.76 11.55 9.32
C ILE A 577 -34.81 10.49 8.78
N LEU A 578 -33.83 10.12 9.59
CA LEU A 578 -32.84 9.11 9.31
C LEU A 578 -33.10 7.92 10.23
N ASP A 579 -33.74 6.88 9.70
CA ASP A 579 -34.08 5.67 10.45
C ASP A 579 -32.98 4.63 10.19
N VAL A 580 -32.24 4.23 11.23
CA VAL A 580 -31.22 3.17 11.15
C VAL A 580 -31.64 1.99 12.01
N ALA A 581 -31.75 0.81 11.42
CA ALA A 581 -32.09 -0.41 12.12
C ALA A 581 -31.01 -1.48 11.95
N VAL A 582 -30.60 -2.09 13.05
CA VAL A 582 -29.74 -3.29 13.04
C VAL A 582 -30.54 -4.44 13.62
N ARG A 583 -30.74 -5.49 12.82
CA ARG A 583 -31.52 -6.67 13.19
C ARG A 583 -30.68 -7.92 13.00
N ILE A 584 -30.82 -8.90 13.88
CA ILE A 584 -30.33 -10.26 13.62
C ILE A 584 -31.56 -11.14 13.45
N GLN A 585 -31.74 -11.77 12.29
CA GLN A 585 -32.85 -12.68 12.07
C GLN A 585 -32.73 -13.91 12.98
N GLU A 586 -33.83 -14.31 13.62
CA GLU A 586 -33.92 -15.63 14.25
C GLU A 586 -33.89 -16.66 13.12
N GLY A 587 -32.95 -17.61 13.19
CA GLY A 587 -33.08 -18.83 12.38
C GLY A 587 -34.28 -19.60 12.91
N ASP A 588 -35.13 -20.10 12.03
CA ASP A 588 -36.14 -21.10 12.39
C ASP A 588 -35.39 -22.31 12.98
N ASP A 589 -35.41 -22.43 14.31
CA ASP A 589 -34.97 -23.63 15.01
C ASP A 589 -36.01 -24.73 14.72
N GLY A 590 -35.79 -25.48 13.63
CA GLY A 590 -36.55 -26.68 13.26
C GLY A 590 -36.19 -27.89 14.12
#